data_AF-C7MH54-F1
#
_entry.id   AF-C7MH54-F1
#
_cell.length_a   1.000
_cell.length_b   1.000
_cell.length_c   1.000
_cell.angle_alpha   90.00
_cell.angle_beta   90.00
_cell.angle_gamma   90.00
#
_symmetry.space_group_name_H-M   'P 1'
#
loop_
_entity.id
_entity.type
_entity.pdbx_description
1 polymer ?
#
loop_
_entity_poly.entity_id
_entity_poly.type
_entity_poly.pdbx_seq_one_letter_code
_entity_poly.pdbx_strand_id
1 'polypeptide(L)'
;MKILHTSDWHLGRTLHKVDLHEHQAAFLDWLVELVRAEEVDVVVIPGDVYDRAVPAVTSVTLLDSALARLADTGATVVLTSGNHDSAERLGFGRSLMRSGVHLLTDVPGIEHPVTVADEHGEVLFFGLPYLEPDRARTELVAEGEAPLARSHEAVTRAALDRVRARAEHRPGARTVVLAHTFVTGGEGSDSERDLSVGGVDSVPAGVLGGIDYLALGHLHGCQDLSRAVGAPAWYSGSPLAFSFSERHHRKSVLMVELGAPGTEVEVRRIETPVPRRLTELRGTLAQLLAQRDGHAGDWVKAVVTDPARPAHLQEQLREAFPHLLLTEYAPEGREAREGTPVVRREQNPLEVMDEFLAHVTGAAPTAAEHDVLDRAYSAVRREREAS
;
A
#
# COMPACT_ATOMS: atom_id res chain seq x y z
N MET A 1 -26.53 2.18 -11.67
CA MET A 1 -25.40 1.24 -11.84
C MET A 1 -24.71 0.95 -10.51
N LYS A 2 -24.42 -0.33 -10.22
CA LYS A 2 -23.62 -0.78 -9.07
C LYS A 2 -22.16 -0.98 -9.47
N ILE A 3 -21.27 -0.24 -8.82
CA ILE A 3 -19.83 -0.28 -9.05
C ILE A 3 -19.15 -0.80 -7.79
N LEU A 4 -18.30 -1.82 -7.93
CA LEU A 4 -17.44 -2.28 -6.84
C LEU A 4 -16.04 -1.72 -7.02
N HIS A 5 -15.61 -0.87 -6.09
CA HIS A 5 -14.30 -0.23 -6.10
C HIS A 5 -13.36 -0.86 -5.06
N THR A 6 -12.25 -1.42 -5.54
CA THR A 6 -11.15 -1.98 -4.73
C THR A 6 -9.81 -1.63 -5.37
N SER A 7 -8.75 -1.39 -4.60
CA SER A 7 -7.44 -0.99 -5.12
C SER A 7 -6.30 -1.63 -4.34
N ASP A 8 -5.06 -1.40 -4.76
CA ASP A 8 -3.86 -1.67 -3.96
C ASP A 8 -3.78 -3.14 -3.49
N TRP A 9 -4.04 -4.08 -4.39
CA TRP A 9 -4.01 -5.51 -4.10
C TRP A 9 -2.61 -6.03 -3.76
N HIS A 10 -1.59 -5.44 -4.38
CA HIS A 10 -0.18 -5.81 -4.26
C HIS A 10 0.06 -7.33 -4.27
N LEU A 11 -0.44 -8.02 -5.29
CA LEU A 11 -0.32 -9.48 -5.39
C LEU A 11 1.14 -9.94 -5.31
N GLY A 12 1.44 -10.83 -4.36
CA GLY A 12 2.79 -11.31 -4.04
C GLY A 12 3.51 -10.54 -2.94
N ARG A 13 2.84 -9.61 -2.25
CA ARG A 13 3.38 -8.88 -1.11
C ARG A 13 3.52 -9.78 0.12
N THR A 14 4.51 -9.47 0.95
CA THR A 14 4.73 -10.12 2.25
C THR A 14 4.52 -9.12 3.38
N LEU A 15 4.09 -9.59 4.56
CA LEU A 15 4.05 -8.80 5.78
C LEU A 15 5.07 -9.36 6.78
N HIS A 16 6.16 -8.62 7.03
CA HIS A 16 7.26 -9.06 7.91
C HIS A 16 7.73 -10.50 7.64
N LYS A 17 7.96 -10.84 6.37
CA LYS A 17 8.38 -12.16 5.86
C LYS A 17 7.30 -13.24 5.85
N VAL A 18 6.09 -12.96 6.34
CA VAL A 18 4.94 -13.84 6.11
C VAL A 18 4.44 -13.61 4.68
N ASP A 19 4.40 -14.69 3.91
CA ASP A 19 3.78 -14.68 2.58
C ASP A 19 2.27 -14.52 2.71
N LEU A 20 1.70 -13.54 2.02
CA LEU A 20 0.26 -13.25 2.04
C LEU A 20 -0.49 -13.92 0.89
N HIS A 21 0.16 -14.68 0.02
CA HIS A 21 -0.44 -15.23 -1.19
C HIS A 21 -1.77 -15.97 -0.94
N GLU A 22 -1.84 -16.85 0.06
CA GLU A 22 -3.08 -17.57 0.40
C GLU A 22 -4.18 -16.65 0.91
N HIS A 23 -3.82 -15.59 1.63
CA HIS A 23 -4.77 -14.58 2.09
C HIS A 23 -5.27 -13.68 0.96
N GLN A 24 -4.40 -13.37 -0.01
CA GLN A 24 -4.79 -12.66 -1.23
C GLN A 24 -5.74 -13.51 -2.08
N ALA A 25 -5.46 -14.82 -2.22
CA ALA A 25 -6.36 -15.73 -2.91
C ALA A 25 -7.75 -15.82 -2.22
N ALA A 26 -7.78 -15.94 -0.89
CA ALA A 26 -9.02 -15.95 -0.13
C ALA A 26 -9.82 -14.64 -0.27
N PHE A 27 -9.14 -13.48 -0.31
CA PHE A 27 -9.78 -12.21 -0.60
C PHE A 27 -10.39 -12.19 -2.01
N LEU A 28 -9.67 -12.66 -3.03
CA LEU A 28 -10.18 -12.69 -4.40
C LEU A 28 -11.35 -13.67 -4.56
N ASP A 29 -11.33 -14.80 -3.85
CA ASP A 29 -12.47 -15.72 -3.78
C ASP A 29 -13.70 -15.01 -3.21
N TRP A 30 -13.54 -14.35 -2.07
CA TRP A 30 -14.60 -13.56 -1.45
C TRP A 30 -15.10 -12.42 -2.35
N LEU A 31 -14.19 -11.74 -3.06
CA LEU A 31 -14.52 -10.65 -3.97
C LEU A 31 -15.40 -11.13 -5.11
N VAL A 32 -15.06 -12.26 -5.73
CA VAL A 32 -15.86 -12.87 -6.82
C VAL A 32 -17.27 -13.24 -6.33
N GLU A 33 -17.37 -13.85 -5.14
CA GLU A 33 -18.67 -14.19 -4.56
C GLU A 33 -19.49 -12.94 -4.20
N LEU A 34 -18.84 -11.88 -3.72
CA LEU A 34 -19.50 -10.60 -3.45
C LEU A 34 -20.05 -9.97 -4.75
N VAL A 35 -19.24 -9.92 -5.80
CA VAL A 35 -19.65 -9.40 -7.13
C VAL A 35 -20.86 -10.15 -7.67
N ARG A 36 -20.86 -11.49 -7.54
CA ARG A 36 -21.97 -12.35 -7.95
C ARG A 36 -23.22 -12.11 -7.10
N ALA A 37 -23.07 -12.05 -5.78
CA ALA A 37 -24.20 -11.94 -4.85
C ALA A 37 -24.89 -10.57 -4.90
N GLU A 38 -24.11 -9.50 -5.10
CA GLU A 38 -24.62 -8.13 -5.15
C GLU A 38 -25.03 -7.70 -6.57
N GLU A 39 -24.86 -8.57 -7.57
CA GLU A 39 -25.12 -8.31 -8.98
C GLU A 39 -24.41 -7.03 -9.46
N VAL A 40 -23.10 -6.97 -9.22
CA VAL A 40 -22.27 -5.80 -9.56
C VAL A 40 -22.18 -5.66 -11.08
N ASP A 41 -22.43 -4.45 -11.59
CA ASP A 41 -22.33 -4.15 -13.02
C ASP A 41 -20.86 -3.97 -13.43
N VAL A 42 -20.08 -3.25 -12.62
CA VAL A 42 -18.69 -2.89 -12.94
C VAL A 42 -17.78 -3.02 -11.71
N VAL A 43 -16.63 -3.67 -11.88
CA VAL A 43 -15.55 -3.72 -10.89
C VAL A 43 -14.43 -2.78 -11.34
N VAL A 44 -14.04 -1.83 -10.49
CA VAL A 44 -12.98 -0.86 -10.79
C VAL A 44 -11.76 -1.07 -9.88
N ILE A 45 -10.58 -1.15 -10.50
CA ILE A 45 -9.29 -1.41 -9.83
C ILE A 45 -8.26 -0.33 -10.20
N PRO A 46 -8.21 0.81 -9.46
CA PRO A 46 -7.34 1.93 -9.76
C PRO A 46 -5.88 1.71 -9.28
N GLY A 47 -5.21 0.70 -9.82
CA GLY A 47 -3.77 0.50 -9.68
C GLY A 47 -3.30 -0.34 -8.48
N ASP A 48 -1.97 -0.53 -8.46
CA ASP A 48 -1.19 -1.38 -7.55
C ASP A 48 -1.72 -2.81 -7.45
N VAL A 49 -1.86 -3.42 -8.62
CA VAL A 49 -2.32 -4.80 -8.78
C VAL A 49 -1.25 -5.76 -8.29
N TYR A 50 0.02 -5.54 -8.69
CA TYR A 50 1.16 -6.32 -8.24
C TYR A 50 2.01 -5.57 -7.20
N ASP A 51 2.68 -6.31 -6.33
CA ASP A 51 3.66 -5.72 -5.40
C ASP A 51 4.88 -5.14 -6.13
N ARG A 52 5.21 -5.65 -7.32
CA ARG A 52 6.43 -5.31 -8.06
C ARG A 52 6.20 -5.31 -9.56
N ALA A 53 6.96 -4.45 -10.25
CA ALA A 53 6.95 -4.33 -11.71
C ALA A 53 7.33 -5.62 -12.44
N VAL A 54 8.11 -6.50 -11.80
CA VAL A 54 8.34 -7.90 -12.24
C VAL A 54 7.64 -8.81 -11.23
N PRO A 55 6.37 -9.19 -11.45
CA PRO A 55 5.65 -10.04 -10.52
C PRO A 55 6.13 -11.50 -10.58
N ALA A 56 5.91 -12.24 -9.50
CA ALA A 56 6.10 -13.69 -9.48
C ALA A 56 5.03 -14.39 -10.34
N VAL A 57 5.37 -15.56 -10.88
CA VAL A 57 4.44 -16.37 -11.71
C VAL A 57 3.15 -16.70 -10.96
N THR A 58 3.25 -16.93 -9.65
CA THR A 58 2.08 -17.19 -8.78
C THR A 58 1.15 -15.98 -8.72
N SER A 59 1.67 -14.76 -8.60
CA SER A 59 0.87 -13.54 -8.65
C SER A 59 0.18 -13.36 -10.00
N VAL A 60 0.89 -13.62 -11.10
CA VAL A 60 0.33 -13.52 -12.46
C VAL A 60 -0.81 -14.52 -12.66
N THR A 61 -0.61 -15.76 -12.23
CA THR A 61 -1.63 -16.82 -12.31
C THR A 61 -2.85 -16.49 -11.45
N LEU A 62 -2.62 -15.89 -10.27
CA LEU A 62 -3.70 -15.46 -9.38
C LEU A 62 -4.53 -14.33 -9.98
N LEU A 63 -3.87 -13.33 -10.60
CA LEU A 63 -4.58 -12.26 -11.31
C LEU A 63 -5.40 -12.81 -12.48
N ASP A 64 -4.80 -13.65 -13.31
CA ASP A 64 -5.47 -14.26 -14.48
C ASP A 64 -6.75 -15.00 -14.06
N SER A 65 -6.66 -15.87 -13.06
CA SER A 65 -7.81 -16.58 -12.50
C SER A 65 -8.87 -15.63 -11.94
N ALA A 66 -8.47 -14.60 -11.19
CA ALA A 66 -9.40 -13.63 -10.62
C ALA A 66 -10.13 -12.83 -11.70
N LEU A 67 -9.43 -12.32 -12.70
CA LEU A 67 -10.04 -11.56 -13.81
C LEU A 67 -11.00 -12.41 -14.62
N ALA A 68 -10.64 -13.66 -14.92
CA ALA A 68 -11.52 -14.61 -15.61
C ALA A 68 -12.81 -14.85 -14.81
N ARG A 69 -12.68 -15.15 -13.51
CA ARG A 69 -13.82 -15.43 -12.63
C ARG A 69 -14.71 -14.21 -12.37
N LEU A 70 -14.12 -13.01 -12.29
CA LEU A 70 -14.88 -11.77 -12.20
C LEU A 70 -15.67 -11.54 -13.49
N ALA A 71 -15.06 -11.73 -14.67
CA ALA A 71 -15.76 -11.61 -15.94
C ALA A 71 -16.90 -12.64 -16.08
N ASP A 72 -16.72 -13.87 -15.58
CA ASP A 72 -17.74 -14.94 -15.56
C ASP A 72 -18.96 -14.60 -14.69
N THR A 73 -18.88 -13.58 -13.82
CA THR A 73 -20.06 -13.06 -13.11
C THR A 73 -20.99 -12.25 -14.01
N GLY A 74 -20.51 -11.79 -15.16
CA GLY A 74 -21.18 -10.84 -16.05
C GLY A 74 -20.76 -9.39 -15.83
N ALA A 75 -20.02 -9.09 -14.76
CA ALA A 75 -19.50 -7.75 -14.48
C ALA A 75 -18.44 -7.33 -15.50
N THR A 76 -18.43 -6.02 -15.82
CA THR A 76 -17.30 -5.40 -16.53
C THR A 76 -16.19 -5.09 -15.54
N VAL A 77 -14.97 -5.54 -15.77
CA VAL A 77 -13.79 -5.26 -14.95
C VAL A 77 -12.94 -4.21 -15.65
N VAL A 78 -12.70 -3.08 -14.98
CA VAL A 78 -11.82 -2.00 -15.47
C VAL A 78 -10.67 -1.82 -14.50
N LEU A 79 -9.45 -1.93 -15.00
CA LEU A 79 -8.23 -1.90 -14.19
C LEU A 79 -7.21 -0.93 -14.78
N THR A 80 -6.50 -0.20 -13.93
CA THR A 80 -5.34 0.64 -14.29
C THR A 80 -4.07 0.11 -13.62
N SER A 81 -2.90 0.63 -14.01
CA SER A 81 -1.63 0.35 -13.32
C SER A 81 -1.34 1.39 -12.24
N GLY A 82 -0.82 0.96 -11.10
CA GLY A 82 -0.28 1.87 -10.07
C GLY A 82 1.22 2.11 -10.21
N ASN A 83 1.86 2.65 -9.16
CA ASN A 83 3.29 2.96 -9.16
C ASN A 83 4.19 1.76 -8.85
N HIS A 84 3.62 0.65 -8.35
CA HIS A 84 4.34 -0.62 -8.20
C HIS A 84 4.31 -1.46 -9.48
N ASP A 85 3.29 -1.29 -10.31
CA ASP A 85 3.09 -2.03 -11.54
C ASP A 85 4.05 -1.56 -12.65
N SER A 86 4.31 -2.45 -13.61
CA SER A 86 4.79 -2.03 -14.93
C SER A 86 3.57 -1.89 -15.85
N ALA A 87 3.29 -0.67 -16.29
CA ALA A 87 2.20 -0.36 -17.22
C ALA A 87 2.19 -1.25 -18.47
N GLU A 88 3.36 -1.49 -19.07
CA GLU A 88 3.52 -2.32 -20.26
C GLU A 88 3.26 -3.81 -19.98
N ARG A 89 3.78 -4.33 -18.87
CA ARG A 89 3.62 -5.75 -18.52
C ARG A 89 2.20 -6.06 -18.07
N LEU A 90 1.62 -5.20 -17.23
CA LEU A 90 0.23 -5.36 -16.80
C LEU A 90 -0.70 -5.25 -18.00
N GLY A 91 -0.48 -4.28 -18.89
CA GLY A 91 -1.25 -4.09 -20.12
C GLY A 91 -0.95 -5.07 -21.26
N PHE A 92 -0.15 -6.11 -21.03
CA PHE A 92 0.14 -7.11 -22.05
C PHE A 92 -1.14 -7.85 -22.46
N GLY A 93 -1.38 -7.97 -23.76
CA GLY A 93 -2.57 -8.65 -24.29
C GLY A 93 -3.86 -7.84 -24.24
N ARG A 94 -3.85 -6.57 -23.77
CA ARG A 94 -5.07 -5.73 -23.67
C ARG A 94 -5.86 -5.61 -24.98
N SER A 95 -5.19 -5.60 -26.13
CA SER A 95 -5.85 -5.56 -27.45
C SER A 95 -6.52 -6.88 -27.87
N LEU A 96 -6.21 -7.97 -27.16
CA LEU A 96 -6.79 -9.30 -27.35
C LEU A 96 -7.91 -9.58 -26.34
N MET A 97 -7.99 -8.83 -25.24
CA MET A 97 -9.05 -8.95 -24.24
C MET A 97 -10.36 -8.45 -24.84
N ARG A 98 -11.32 -9.36 -25.06
CA ARG A 98 -12.60 -9.06 -25.73
C ARG A 98 -13.83 -9.28 -24.84
N SER A 99 -13.66 -9.85 -23.65
CA SER A 99 -14.74 -10.30 -22.77
C SER A 99 -14.66 -9.61 -21.41
N GLY A 100 -15.45 -8.55 -21.20
CA GLY A 100 -15.69 -7.92 -19.90
C GLY A 100 -14.49 -7.29 -19.17
N VAL A 101 -13.25 -7.61 -19.54
CA VAL A 101 -12.03 -7.14 -18.85
C VAL A 101 -11.31 -6.10 -19.69
N HIS A 102 -11.04 -4.94 -19.09
CA HIS A 102 -10.42 -3.79 -19.72
C HIS A 102 -9.21 -3.33 -18.91
N LEU A 103 -8.03 -3.35 -19.54
CA LEU A 103 -6.79 -2.88 -18.94
C LEU A 103 -6.41 -1.52 -19.53
N LEU A 104 -6.59 -0.47 -18.73
CA LEU A 104 -6.32 0.93 -19.08
C LEU A 104 -4.98 1.35 -18.47
N THR A 105 -3.88 0.85 -19.04
CA THR A 105 -2.54 1.00 -18.47
C THR A 105 -1.62 1.94 -19.24
N ASP A 106 -2.08 2.54 -20.35
CA ASP A 106 -1.26 3.43 -21.18
C ASP A 106 -1.83 4.85 -21.28
N VAL A 107 -0.94 5.83 -21.44
CA VAL A 107 -1.30 7.26 -21.50
C VAL A 107 -2.20 7.59 -22.70
N PRO A 108 -1.95 7.07 -23.93
CA PRO A 108 -2.88 7.28 -25.06
C PRO A 108 -4.31 6.79 -24.79
N GLY A 109 -4.48 5.76 -23.96
CA GLY A 109 -5.74 5.18 -23.56
C GLY A 109 -6.61 6.08 -22.69
N ILE A 110 -6.07 7.16 -22.12
CA ILE A 110 -6.82 8.13 -21.30
C ILE A 110 -8.03 8.72 -22.07
N GLU A 111 -7.94 8.87 -23.39
CA GLU A 111 -9.02 9.41 -24.22
C GLU A 111 -10.01 8.34 -24.74
N HIS A 112 -9.78 7.08 -24.37
CA HIS A 112 -10.51 5.91 -24.85
C HIS A 112 -11.24 5.22 -23.68
N PRO A 113 -12.33 5.82 -23.15
CA PRO A 113 -13.05 5.24 -22.02
C PRO A 113 -13.72 3.93 -22.40
N VAL A 114 -13.92 3.08 -21.38
CA VAL A 114 -14.86 1.96 -21.47
C VAL A 114 -16.27 2.52 -21.27
N THR A 115 -17.18 2.20 -22.18
CA THR A 115 -18.58 2.66 -22.08
C THR A 115 -19.46 1.51 -21.62
N VAL A 116 -20.14 1.69 -20.49
CA VAL A 116 -21.16 0.77 -19.97
C VAL A 116 -22.47 1.55 -19.84
N ALA A 117 -23.58 0.98 -20.29
CA ALA A 117 -24.89 1.64 -20.21
C ALA A 117 -25.75 0.99 -19.12
N ASP A 118 -26.51 1.83 -18.41
CA ASP A 118 -27.61 1.39 -17.55
C ASP A 118 -28.92 2.06 -17.98
N GLU A 119 -29.98 1.93 -17.18
CA GLU A 119 -31.29 2.55 -17.40
C GLU A 119 -31.30 4.09 -17.42
N HIS A 120 -30.23 4.74 -16.94
CA HIS A 120 -30.04 6.19 -16.93
C HIS A 120 -29.09 6.69 -18.03
N GLY A 121 -28.58 5.79 -18.89
CA GLY A 121 -27.75 6.13 -20.05
C GLY A 121 -26.31 5.64 -19.94
N GLU A 122 -25.43 6.21 -20.76
CA GLU A 122 -24.01 5.82 -20.80
C GLU A 122 -23.26 6.28 -19.54
N VAL A 123 -22.34 5.43 -19.07
CA VAL A 123 -21.31 5.75 -18.08
C VAL A 123 -19.96 5.50 -18.75
N LEU A 124 -19.10 6.52 -18.71
CA LEU A 124 -17.76 6.50 -19.28
C LEU A 124 -16.74 6.24 -18.17
N PHE A 125 -16.04 5.13 -18.25
CA PHE A 125 -14.96 4.75 -17.34
C PHE A 125 -13.62 5.10 -17.96
N PHE A 126 -12.99 6.12 -17.42
CA PHE A 126 -11.66 6.58 -17.83
C PHE A 126 -10.60 6.01 -16.88
N GLY A 127 -9.52 5.49 -17.46
CA GLY A 127 -8.38 4.98 -16.71
C GLY A 127 -7.21 5.93 -16.80
N LEU A 128 -6.77 6.44 -15.65
CA LEU A 128 -5.49 7.12 -15.49
C LEU A 128 -4.52 6.10 -14.87
N PRO A 129 -3.61 5.50 -15.66
CA PRO A 129 -2.48 4.78 -15.07
C PRO A 129 -1.66 5.73 -14.20
N TYR A 130 -0.84 5.20 -13.29
CA TYR A 130 0.10 6.03 -12.54
C TYR A 130 0.98 6.86 -13.50
N LEU A 131 0.81 8.18 -13.41
CA LEU A 131 1.49 9.15 -14.26
C LEU A 131 2.80 9.57 -13.58
N GLU A 132 3.86 8.82 -13.86
CA GLU A 132 5.21 9.21 -13.43
C GLU A 132 5.61 10.54 -14.09
N PRO A 133 5.92 11.61 -13.34
CA PRO A 133 6.06 12.96 -13.90
C PRO A 133 7.11 13.08 -15.01
N ASP A 134 8.22 12.35 -14.91
CA ASP A 134 9.30 12.39 -15.92
C ASP A 134 8.88 11.86 -17.28
N ARG A 135 8.06 10.81 -17.27
CA ARG A 135 7.58 10.16 -18.48
C ARG A 135 6.31 10.83 -18.99
N ALA A 136 5.33 11.04 -18.12
CA ALA A 136 4.03 11.56 -18.50
C ALA A 136 4.10 13.02 -19.01
N ARG A 137 5.05 13.85 -18.54
CA ARG A 137 5.17 15.24 -18.98
C ARG A 137 5.48 15.42 -20.47
N THR A 138 6.05 14.41 -21.13
CA THR A 138 6.30 14.40 -22.57
C THR A 138 5.25 13.61 -23.33
N GLU A 139 4.71 12.54 -22.75
CA GLU A 139 3.65 11.72 -23.39
C GLU A 139 2.28 12.43 -23.45
N LEU A 140 2.03 13.36 -22.52
CA LEU A 140 0.76 14.11 -22.43
C LEU A 140 0.74 15.40 -23.27
N VAL A 141 1.79 15.70 -24.03
CA VAL A 141 1.83 16.85 -24.96
C VAL A 141 1.96 16.37 -26.39
N ALA A 142 1.61 17.22 -27.36
CA ALA A 142 1.79 16.86 -28.76
C ALA A 142 3.29 16.81 -29.14
N GLU A 143 3.62 16.07 -30.19
CA GLU A 143 4.99 15.99 -30.69
C GLU A 143 5.51 17.39 -31.06
N GLY A 144 6.64 17.78 -30.46
CA GLY A 144 7.25 19.10 -30.66
C GLY A 144 6.82 20.19 -29.67
N GLU A 145 5.86 19.93 -28.79
CA GLU A 145 5.49 20.86 -27.71
C GLU A 145 6.46 20.78 -26.53
N ALA A 146 6.53 21.87 -25.75
CA ALA A 146 7.33 21.89 -24.53
C ALA A 146 6.75 20.92 -23.49
N PRO A 147 7.59 20.15 -22.77
CA PRO A 147 7.10 19.25 -21.73
C PRO A 147 6.37 20.01 -20.62
N LEU A 148 5.36 19.38 -20.04
CA LEU A 148 4.66 19.91 -18.85
C LEU A 148 5.64 20.13 -17.69
N ALA A 149 5.22 20.87 -16.66
CA ALA A 149 5.99 20.95 -15.42
C ALA A 149 6.22 19.54 -14.84
N ARG A 150 7.40 19.32 -14.24
CA ARG A 150 7.78 18.03 -13.65
C ARG A 150 7.12 17.86 -12.28
N SER A 151 5.80 17.67 -12.25
CA SER A 151 5.04 17.44 -11.02
C SER A 151 3.82 16.56 -11.26
N HIS A 152 3.37 15.86 -10.22
CA HIS A 152 2.14 15.08 -10.24
C HIS A 152 0.91 15.95 -10.53
N GLU A 153 0.86 17.18 -10.00
CA GLU A 153 -0.20 18.12 -10.30
C GLU A 153 -0.32 18.39 -11.80
N ALA A 154 0.79 18.71 -12.48
CA ALA A 154 0.75 19.14 -13.88
C ALA A 154 0.31 18.01 -14.81
N VAL A 155 0.85 16.81 -14.62
CA VAL A 155 0.50 15.64 -15.45
C VAL A 155 -0.92 15.15 -15.17
N THR A 156 -1.37 15.16 -13.91
CA THR A 156 -2.74 14.77 -13.55
C THR A 156 -3.76 15.77 -14.08
N ARG A 157 -3.46 17.07 -13.99
CA ARG A 157 -4.32 18.12 -14.56
C ARG A 157 -4.48 17.95 -16.08
N ALA A 158 -3.37 17.78 -16.80
CA ALA A 158 -3.41 17.58 -18.24
C ALA A 158 -4.20 16.32 -18.65
N ALA A 159 -4.05 15.22 -17.91
CA ALA A 159 -4.82 14.00 -18.13
C ALA A 159 -6.32 14.21 -17.89
N LEU A 160 -6.70 14.87 -16.79
CA LEU A 160 -8.11 15.16 -16.49
C LEU A 160 -8.73 16.15 -17.47
N ASP A 161 -7.96 17.10 -18.00
CA ASP A 161 -8.44 18.01 -19.05
C ASP A 161 -8.78 17.24 -20.33
N ARG A 162 -7.99 16.22 -20.71
CA ARG A 162 -8.33 15.30 -21.81
C ARG A 162 -9.58 14.47 -21.52
N VAL A 163 -9.75 13.98 -20.29
CA VAL A 163 -10.97 13.28 -19.87
C VAL A 163 -12.20 14.17 -20.02
N ARG A 164 -12.14 15.42 -19.52
CA ARG A 164 -13.25 16.39 -19.62
C ARG A 164 -13.58 16.71 -21.06
N ALA A 165 -12.58 17.02 -21.88
CA ALA A 165 -12.76 17.28 -23.32
C ALA A 165 -13.40 16.07 -24.02
N ARG A 166 -12.98 14.85 -23.67
CA ARG A 166 -13.57 13.64 -24.24
C ARG A 166 -15.03 13.44 -23.82
N ALA A 167 -15.35 13.71 -22.57
CA ALA A 167 -16.70 13.61 -22.01
C ALA A 167 -17.67 14.63 -22.64
N GLU A 168 -17.19 15.84 -22.99
CA GLU A 168 -18.00 16.86 -23.70
C GLU A 168 -18.57 16.36 -25.03
N HIS A 169 -17.90 15.41 -25.70
CA HIS A 169 -18.40 14.77 -26.92
C HIS A 169 -19.51 13.73 -26.69
N ARG A 170 -19.88 13.45 -25.44
CA ARG A 170 -20.92 12.51 -25.03
C ARG A 170 -21.87 13.17 -24.02
N PRO A 171 -22.65 14.18 -24.44
CA PRO A 171 -23.52 14.93 -23.53
C PRO A 171 -24.53 14.00 -22.85
N GLY A 172 -24.65 14.12 -21.53
CA GLY A 172 -25.55 13.31 -20.70
C GLY A 172 -24.93 11.99 -20.20
N ALA A 173 -23.75 11.60 -20.67
CA ALA A 173 -23.03 10.49 -20.09
C ALA A 173 -22.44 10.87 -18.72
N ARG A 174 -22.54 9.96 -17.75
CA ARG A 174 -21.86 10.10 -16.45
C ARG A 174 -20.43 9.64 -16.56
N THR A 175 -19.55 10.13 -15.69
CA THR A 175 -18.11 9.93 -15.76
C THR A 175 -17.56 9.29 -14.48
N VAL A 176 -16.84 8.19 -14.66
CA VAL A 176 -16.09 7.53 -13.60
C VAL A 176 -14.61 7.57 -13.98
N VAL A 177 -13.77 8.08 -13.09
CA VAL A 177 -12.32 8.13 -13.30
C VAL A 177 -11.62 7.24 -12.29
N LEU A 178 -10.86 6.27 -12.79
CA LEU A 178 -9.95 5.44 -12.03
C LEU A 178 -8.58 6.12 -12.05
N ALA A 179 -8.06 6.56 -10.91
CA ALA A 179 -6.78 7.24 -10.84
C ALA A 179 -5.93 6.73 -9.67
N HIS A 180 -4.66 6.47 -9.95
CA HIS A 180 -3.69 6.09 -8.94
C HIS A 180 -2.76 7.27 -8.64
N THR A 181 -3.05 8.00 -7.57
CA THR A 181 -2.35 9.26 -7.24
C THR A 181 -2.46 9.58 -5.75
N PHE A 182 -1.52 10.36 -5.21
CA PHE A 182 -1.62 10.90 -3.86
C PHE A 182 -2.32 12.26 -3.88
N VAL A 183 -3.52 12.36 -3.33
CA VAL A 183 -4.29 13.61 -3.26
C VAL A 183 -4.00 14.33 -1.94
N THR A 184 -3.75 15.63 -2.01
CA THR A 184 -3.54 16.45 -0.81
C THR A 184 -4.75 16.36 0.12
N GLY A 185 -4.50 16.06 1.39
CA GLY A 185 -5.55 15.81 2.40
C GLY A 185 -5.84 14.33 2.64
N GLY A 186 -5.25 13.43 1.85
CA GLY A 186 -5.19 12.01 2.17
C GLY A 186 -4.12 11.70 3.23
N GLU A 187 -4.39 10.67 4.03
CA GLU A 187 -3.52 10.14 5.07
C GLU A 187 -2.82 8.86 4.57
N GLY A 188 -1.49 8.89 4.48
CA GLY A 188 -0.69 7.72 4.10
C GLY A 188 -0.33 6.82 5.27
N SER A 189 0.28 5.67 4.96
CA SER A 189 0.85 4.76 5.96
C SER A 189 2.25 4.32 5.54
N ASP A 190 2.93 3.50 6.35
CA ASP A 190 4.35 3.14 6.12
C ASP A 190 4.54 2.12 4.97
N SER A 191 3.44 1.59 4.43
CA SER A 191 3.47 0.56 3.39
C SER A 191 3.48 1.13 1.96
N GLU A 192 3.05 2.37 1.80
CA GLU A 192 2.99 3.09 0.55
C GLU A 192 4.41 3.51 0.15
N ARG A 193 4.69 3.59 -1.15
CA ARG A 193 5.94 4.20 -1.61
C ARG A 193 5.88 5.68 -1.38
N ASP A 194 6.90 6.20 -0.71
CA ASP A 194 7.14 7.64 -0.68
C ASP A 194 7.38 8.15 -2.10
N LEU A 195 6.50 9.01 -2.58
CA LEU A 195 6.57 9.63 -3.91
C LEU A 195 7.51 10.86 -3.91
N SER A 196 8.19 11.15 -2.79
CA SER A 196 9.08 12.31 -2.60
C SER A 196 10.37 12.29 -3.41
N VAL A 197 10.26 12.54 -4.71
CA VAL A 197 11.41 12.83 -5.56
C VAL A 197 11.28 14.20 -6.22
N GLY A 198 11.75 15.24 -5.52
CA GLY A 198 12.17 16.51 -6.13
C GLY A 198 11.10 17.56 -6.45
N GLY A 199 9.86 17.43 -5.95
CA GLY A 199 8.81 18.45 -6.09
C GLY A 199 7.41 17.89 -5.80
N VAL A 200 6.60 18.68 -5.08
CA VAL A 200 5.26 18.38 -4.51
C VAL A 200 4.68 17.00 -4.88
N ASP A 201 4.71 16.11 -3.89
CA ASP A 201 4.41 14.67 -3.99
C ASP A 201 2.91 14.36 -4.10
N SER A 202 2.09 15.40 -4.16
CA SER A 202 0.64 15.28 -4.08
C SER A 202 -0.05 16.13 -5.14
N VAL A 203 -1.25 15.69 -5.53
CA VAL A 203 -2.16 16.43 -6.40
C VAL A 203 -3.13 17.22 -5.52
N PRO A 204 -3.20 18.55 -5.65
CA PRO A 204 -4.20 19.34 -4.95
C PRO A 204 -5.62 18.87 -5.31
N ALA A 205 -6.49 18.69 -4.31
CA ALA A 205 -7.84 18.15 -4.50
C ALA A 205 -8.68 18.94 -5.54
N GLY A 206 -8.48 20.26 -5.64
CA GLY A 206 -9.16 21.11 -6.63
C GLY A 206 -8.82 20.80 -8.09
N VAL A 207 -7.79 19.99 -8.37
CA VAL A 207 -7.50 19.47 -9.72
C VAL A 207 -8.54 18.45 -10.17
N LEU A 208 -9.14 17.71 -9.23
CA LEU A 208 -9.94 16.52 -9.51
C LEU A 208 -11.45 16.80 -9.68
N GLY A 209 -11.92 18.04 -9.61
CA GLY A 209 -13.35 18.35 -9.73
C GLY A 209 -13.96 18.05 -11.11
N GLY A 210 -15.30 18.05 -11.19
CA GLY A 210 -16.05 17.93 -12.44
C GLY A 210 -16.17 16.51 -13.00
N ILE A 211 -16.14 15.50 -12.11
CA ILE A 211 -16.28 14.08 -12.41
C ILE A 211 -17.37 13.52 -11.49
N ASP A 212 -18.23 12.63 -11.97
CA ASP A 212 -19.35 12.11 -11.16
C ASP A 212 -18.89 11.15 -10.06
N TYR A 213 -17.89 10.32 -10.32
CA TYR A 213 -17.23 9.50 -9.30
C TYR A 213 -15.73 9.29 -9.57
N LEU A 214 -14.91 9.51 -8.55
CA LEU A 214 -13.47 9.26 -8.55
C LEU A 214 -13.13 8.03 -7.72
N ALA A 215 -12.70 6.97 -8.41
CA ALA A 215 -12.13 5.78 -7.80
C ALA A 215 -10.61 5.96 -7.67
N LEU A 216 -10.14 6.29 -6.47
CA LEU A 216 -8.73 6.53 -6.19
C LEU A 216 -8.06 5.27 -5.60
N GLY A 217 -6.85 4.97 -6.07
CA GLY A 217 -5.90 4.05 -5.44
C GLY A 217 -4.60 4.77 -5.09
N HIS A 218 -3.71 4.10 -4.35
CA HIS A 218 -2.39 4.52 -3.82
C HIS A 218 -2.34 4.51 -2.29
N LEU A 219 -3.36 5.06 -1.62
CA LEU A 219 -3.42 5.08 -0.15
C LEU A 219 -4.12 3.84 0.37
N HIS A 220 -3.54 3.18 1.37
CA HIS A 220 -3.99 1.87 1.82
C HIS A 220 -5.11 1.91 2.88
N GLY A 221 -5.42 3.11 3.39
CA GLY A 221 -6.58 3.36 4.26
C GLY A 221 -7.78 3.84 3.46
N CYS A 222 -8.97 3.28 3.73
CA CYS A 222 -10.21 3.76 3.12
C CYS A 222 -10.56 5.17 3.58
N GLN A 223 -10.68 6.10 2.64
CA GLN A 223 -10.82 7.53 2.92
C GLN A 223 -11.84 8.18 1.98
N ASP A 224 -12.67 9.06 2.54
CA ASP A 224 -13.59 9.92 1.79
C ASP A 224 -12.94 11.29 1.57
N LEU A 225 -12.62 11.61 0.32
CA LEU A 225 -12.09 12.90 -0.09
C LEU A 225 -13.14 13.79 -0.76
N SER A 226 -14.42 13.42 -0.72
CA SER A 226 -15.45 14.08 -1.49
C SER A 226 -15.57 15.57 -1.15
N ARG A 227 -15.42 15.93 0.13
CA ARG A 227 -15.42 17.33 0.57
C ARG A 227 -14.23 18.13 0.05
N ALA A 228 -13.04 17.52 0.02
CA ALA A 228 -11.82 18.20 -0.42
C ALA A 228 -11.81 18.41 -1.94
N VAL A 229 -12.32 17.43 -2.69
CA VAL A 229 -12.40 17.45 -4.15
C VAL A 229 -13.60 18.27 -4.66
N GLY A 230 -14.70 18.30 -3.90
CA GLY A 230 -15.97 18.90 -4.33
C GLY A 230 -16.80 18.00 -5.24
N ALA A 231 -16.49 16.70 -5.28
CA ALA A 231 -17.20 15.65 -6.01
C ALA A 231 -16.96 14.30 -5.32
N PRO A 232 -17.83 13.28 -5.49
CA PRO A 232 -17.64 11.95 -4.90
C PRO A 232 -16.26 11.36 -5.24
N ALA A 233 -15.38 11.26 -4.25
CA ALA A 233 -14.00 10.84 -4.45
C ALA A 233 -13.51 10.04 -3.25
N TRP A 234 -13.07 8.80 -3.50
CA TRP A 234 -12.76 7.86 -2.44
C TRP A 234 -11.46 7.12 -2.73
N TYR A 235 -10.67 6.89 -1.69
CA TYR A 235 -9.72 5.78 -1.66
C TYR A 235 -10.44 4.54 -1.10
N SER A 236 -10.42 3.43 -1.83
CA SER A 236 -10.95 2.17 -1.29
C SER A 236 -10.01 1.57 -0.22
N GLY A 237 -8.71 1.83 -0.37
CA GLY A 237 -7.67 1.22 0.45
C GLY A 237 -7.30 -0.18 -0.02
N SER A 238 -6.21 -0.71 0.52
CA SER A 238 -5.81 -2.08 0.25
C SER A 238 -6.76 -3.07 0.94
N PRO A 239 -6.97 -4.27 0.36
CA PRO A 239 -7.88 -5.27 0.90
C PRO A 239 -7.31 -6.03 2.10
N LEU A 240 -5.99 -5.97 2.29
CA LEU A 240 -5.24 -6.56 3.40
C LEU A 240 -4.33 -5.49 4.01
N ALA A 241 -3.86 -5.72 5.23
CA ALA A 241 -2.86 -4.84 5.84
C ALA A 241 -1.45 -5.24 5.42
N PHE A 242 -0.63 -4.25 5.11
CA PHE A 242 0.74 -4.41 4.62
C PHE A 242 1.81 -3.77 5.51
N SER A 243 1.38 -3.05 6.55
CA SER A 243 2.19 -2.49 7.63
C SER A 243 1.43 -2.48 8.95
N PHE A 244 2.16 -2.44 10.07
CA PHE A 244 1.58 -2.20 11.40
C PHE A 244 1.01 -0.79 11.58
N SER A 245 1.40 0.19 10.76
CA SER A 245 0.75 1.52 10.73
C SER A 245 -0.74 1.42 10.39
N GLU A 246 -1.14 0.36 9.67
CA GLU A 246 -2.51 0.14 9.21
C GLU A 246 -3.38 -0.64 10.22
N ARG A 247 -2.87 -0.91 11.43
CA ARG A 247 -3.58 -1.68 12.48
C ARG A 247 -4.96 -1.13 12.89
N HIS A 248 -5.20 0.16 12.63
CA HIS A 248 -6.46 0.84 12.92
C HIS A 248 -7.36 0.95 11.68
N HIS A 249 -6.86 0.56 10.50
CA HIS A 249 -7.63 0.60 9.27
C HIS A 249 -8.66 -0.54 9.28
N ARG A 250 -9.89 -0.21 8.87
CA ARG A 250 -10.87 -1.21 8.49
C ARG A 250 -10.69 -1.51 7.02
N LYS A 251 -10.20 -2.70 6.72
CA LYS A 251 -9.98 -3.14 5.34
C LYS A 251 -11.33 -3.36 4.67
N SER A 252 -11.51 -2.76 3.51
CA SER A 252 -12.81 -2.71 2.86
C SER A 252 -12.68 -2.59 1.35
N VAL A 253 -13.74 -3.00 0.66
CA VAL A 253 -14.05 -2.53 -0.69
C VAL A 253 -15.24 -1.57 -0.60
N LEU A 254 -15.46 -0.79 -1.65
CA LEU A 254 -16.56 0.18 -1.71
C LEU A 254 -17.61 -0.30 -2.71
N MET A 255 -18.84 -0.48 -2.24
CA MET A 255 -20.01 -0.57 -3.10
C MET A 255 -20.50 0.84 -3.39
N VAL A 256 -20.58 1.19 -4.66
CA VAL A 256 -20.93 2.54 -5.13
C VAL A 256 -22.17 2.42 -6.00
N GLU A 257 -23.20 3.20 -5.68
CA GLU A 257 -24.42 3.27 -6.47
C GLU A 257 -24.47 4.60 -7.22
N LEU A 258 -24.30 4.51 -8.54
CA LEU A 258 -24.39 5.64 -9.45
C LEU A 258 -25.80 5.71 -10.04
N GLY A 259 -26.59 6.66 -9.55
CA GLY A 259 -27.95 6.93 -10.02
C GLY A 259 -28.03 7.78 -11.28
N ALA A 260 -29.18 8.39 -11.52
CA ALA A 260 -29.39 9.30 -12.64
C ALA A 260 -28.47 10.54 -12.58
N PRO A 261 -28.19 11.21 -13.71
CA PRO A 261 -27.36 12.42 -13.71
C PRO A 261 -27.85 13.46 -12.68
N GLY A 262 -26.93 13.95 -11.85
CA GLY A 262 -27.21 14.93 -10.80
C GLY A 262 -27.79 14.38 -9.49
N THR A 263 -27.97 13.05 -9.36
CA THR A 263 -28.29 12.44 -8.07
C THR A 263 -27.04 12.24 -7.23
N GLU A 264 -27.20 12.19 -5.91
CA GLU A 264 -26.12 11.85 -4.99
C GLU A 264 -25.59 10.43 -5.28
N VAL A 265 -24.26 10.26 -5.17
CA VAL A 265 -23.61 8.95 -5.29
C VAL A 265 -23.54 8.33 -3.91
N GLU A 266 -24.18 7.17 -3.74
CA GLU A 266 -24.13 6.45 -2.47
C GLU A 266 -22.89 5.56 -2.43
N VAL A 267 -22.15 5.60 -1.31
CA VAL A 267 -20.95 4.80 -1.12
C VAL A 267 -21.05 4.04 0.20
N ARG A 268 -21.03 2.71 0.12
CA ARG A 268 -21.07 1.79 1.26
C ARG A 268 -19.76 1.01 1.37
N ARG A 269 -19.14 1.04 2.55
CA ARG A 269 -17.98 0.20 2.87
C ARG A 269 -18.42 -1.24 3.15
N ILE A 270 -17.73 -2.20 2.55
CA ILE A 270 -17.90 -3.63 2.81
C ILE A 270 -16.57 -4.16 3.32
N GLU A 271 -16.54 -4.62 4.57
CA GLU A 271 -15.30 -5.11 5.20
C GLU A 271 -14.79 -6.38 4.51
N THR A 272 -13.49 -6.44 4.24
CA THR A 272 -12.83 -7.59 3.61
C THR A 272 -12.47 -8.66 4.63
N PRO A 273 -12.30 -9.93 4.20
CA PRO A 273 -11.83 -10.99 5.08
C PRO A 273 -10.35 -10.78 5.44
N VAL A 274 -10.09 -10.06 6.54
CA VAL A 274 -8.74 -9.93 7.10
C VAL A 274 -8.43 -11.20 7.91
N PRO A 275 -7.33 -11.92 7.62
CA PRO A 275 -7.07 -13.22 8.22
C PRO A 275 -6.81 -13.15 9.73
N ARG A 276 -6.14 -12.08 10.18
CA ARG A 276 -5.79 -11.85 11.58
C ARG A 276 -5.76 -10.36 11.88
N ARG A 277 -6.17 -10.01 13.10
CA ARG A 277 -6.05 -8.63 13.61
C ARG A 277 -4.56 -8.29 13.81
N LEU A 278 -4.16 -7.09 13.44
CA LEU A 278 -2.84 -6.55 13.77
C LEU A 278 -2.85 -5.96 15.17
N THR A 279 -1.94 -6.43 16.02
CA THR A 279 -1.82 -5.97 17.40
C THR A 279 -0.38 -5.59 17.71
N GLU A 280 -0.17 -4.35 18.13
CA GLU A 280 1.09 -3.92 18.72
C GLU A 280 0.96 -4.00 20.25
N LEU A 281 1.81 -4.81 20.88
CA LEU A 281 1.91 -4.93 22.33
C LEU A 281 3.22 -4.30 22.78
N ARG A 282 3.15 -3.39 23.76
CA ARG A 282 4.31 -2.73 24.35
C ARG A 282 4.36 -2.94 25.86
N GLY A 283 5.51 -3.32 26.38
CA GLY A 283 5.74 -3.52 27.81
C GLY A 283 6.91 -4.44 28.10
N THR A 284 7.13 -4.78 29.38
CA THR A 284 8.12 -5.79 29.75
C THR A 284 7.68 -7.17 29.27
N LEU A 285 8.61 -8.10 29.10
CA LEU A 285 8.30 -9.46 28.66
C LEU A 285 7.23 -10.10 29.55
N ALA A 286 7.29 -9.92 30.86
CA ALA A 286 6.27 -10.44 31.77
C ALA A 286 4.87 -9.86 31.48
N GLN A 287 4.77 -8.55 31.21
CA GLN A 287 3.52 -7.89 30.86
C GLN A 287 3.00 -8.32 29.49
N LEU A 288 3.89 -8.56 28.53
CA LEU A 288 3.53 -9.07 27.21
C LEU A 288 2.98 -10.51 27.33
N LEU A 289 3.70 -11.41 28.01
CA LEU A 289 3.28 -12.80 28.18
C LEU A 289 1.95 -12.93 28.93
N ALA A 290 1.64 -12.03 29.86
CA ALA A 290 0.35 -11.98 30.55
C ALA A 290 -0.84 -11.70 29.61
N GLN A 291 -0.60 -11.18 28.41
CA GLN A 291 -1.63 -10.88 27.41
C GLN A 291 -1.82 -11.99 26.36
N ARG A 292 -1.15 -13.14 26.51
CA ARG A 292 -1.18 -14.26 25.55
C ARG A 292 -2.59 -14.71 25.19
N ASP A 293 -3.47 -14.86 26.18
CA ASP A 293 -4.80 -15.45 25.98
C ASP A 293 -5.71 -14.50 25.15
N GLY A 294 -5.44 -13.19 25.16
CA GLY A 294 -6.18 -12.20 24.39
C GLY A 294 -5.68 -12.01 22.95
N HIS A 295 -4.45 -12.43 22.63
CA HIS A 295 -3.79 -12.10 21.36
C HIS A 295 -3.08 -13.27 20.67
N ALA A 296 -3.29 -14.52 21.12
CA ALA A 296 -2.68 -15.70 20.49
C ALA A 296 -3.06 -15.88 19.01
N GLY A 297 -4.25 -15.40 18.61
CA GLY A 297 -4.72 -15.46 17.22
C GLY A 297 -4.31 -14.27 16.34
N ASP A 298 -3.76 -13.21 16.94
CA ASP A 298 -3.44 -11.94 16.27
C ASP A 298 -2.07 -12.02 15.57
N TRP A 299 -1.89 -11.19 14.55
CA TRP A 299 -0.57 -10.83 14.06
C TRP A 299 0.07 -9.82 15.01
N VAL A 300 1.08 -10.26 15.76
CA VAL A 300 1.64 -9.48 16.87
C VAL A 300 2.96 -8.81 16.50
N LYS A 301 3.06 -7.51 16.80
CA LYS A 301 4.33 -6.79 16.99
C LYS A 301 4.55 -6.64 18.48
N ALA A 302 5.66 -7.16 18.99
CA ALA A 302 6.04 -7.05 20.40
C ALA A 302 7.15 -6.01 20.57
N VAL A 303 6.87 -4.93 21.30
CA VAL A 303 7.83 -3.90 21.69
C VAL A 303 8.22 -4.14 23.15
N VAL A 304 9.42 -4.65 23.37
CA VAL A 304 9.90 -5.13 24.67
C VAL A 304 10.66 -4.00 25.37
N THR A 305 10.19 -3.62 26.56
CA THR A 305 10.70 -2.43 27.27
C THR A 305 11.53 -2.75 28.51
N ASP A 306 11.82 -4.04 28.77
CA ASP A 306 12.71 -4.44 29.86
C ASP A 306 14.03 -3.66 29.80
N PRO A 307 14.58 -3.19 30.93
CA PRO A 307 15.85 -2.47 30.92
C PRO A 307 16.97 -3.31 30.32
N ALA A 308 17.07 -4.59 30.70
CA ALA A 308 18.02 -5.54 30.14
C ALA A 308 17.30 -6.55 29.25
N ARG A 309 17.95 -6.97 28.15
CA ARG A 309 17.32 -7.85 27.17
C ARG A 309 17.03 -9.21 27.82
N PRO A 310 15.76 -9.66 27.87
CA PRO A 310 15.43 -10.92 28.52
C PRO A 310 16.10 -12.12 27.83
N ALA A 311 16.54 -13.09 28.65
CA ALA A 311 17.04 -14.36 28.13
C ALA A 311 15.92 -15.10 27.39
N HIS A 312 16.24 -15.82 26.30
CA HIS A 312 15.26 -16.56 25.49
C HIS A 312 14.07 -15.71 24.99
N LEU A 313 14.25 -14.38 24.85
CA LEU A 313 13.17 -13.44 24.49
C LEU A 313 12.32 -13.92 23.29
N GLN A 314 12.99 -14.30 22.21
CA GLN A 314 12.30 -14.68 20.97
C GLN A 314 11.53 -16.00 21.10
N GLU A 315 12.08 -16.95 21.87
CA GLU A 315 11.46 -18.26 22.11
C GLU A 315 10.19 -18.10 22.93
N GLN A 316 10.27 -17.36 24.05
CA GLN A 316 9.14 -17.08 24.92
C GLN A 316 8.02 -16.32 24.21
N LEU A 317 8.37 -15.30 23.39
CA LEU A 317 7.37 -14.56 22.62
C LEU A 317 6.70 -15.42 21.55
N ARG A 318 7.42 -16.33 20.87
CA ARG A 318 6.83 -17.23 19.87
C ARG A 318 5.93 -18.30 20.49
N GLU A 319 6.28 -18.79 21.67
CA GLU A 319 5.44 -19.73 22.42
C GLU A 319 4.12 -19.06 22.86
N ALA A 320 4.18 -17.80 23.29
CA ALA A 320 3.00 -17.04 23.68
C ALA A 320 2.17 -16.53 22.49
N PHE A 321 2.82 -16.14 21.40
CA PHE A 321 2.22 -15.55 20.20
C PHE A 321 2.67 -16.32 18.95
N PRO A 322 1.94 -17.38 18.56
CA PRO A 322 2.30 -18.21 17.40
C PRO A 322 2.44 -17.45 16.08
N HIS A 323 1.78 -16.30 15.96
CA HIS A 323 1.80 -15.44 14.77
C HIS A 323 2.56 -14.12 15.01
N LEU A 324 3.58 -14.15 15.87
CA LEU A 324 4.51 -13.04 16.08
C LEU A 324 5.22 -12.67 14.77
N LEU A 325 4.99 -11.44 14.31
CA LEU A 325 5.56 -10.90 13.07
C LEU A 325 6.86 -10.12 13.32
N LEU A 326 6.88 -9.32 14.38
CA LEU A 326 7.99 -8.41 14.66
C LEU A 326 8.28 -8.35 16.15
N THR A 327 9.56 -8.28 16.49
CA THR A 327 10.02 -8.00 17.85
C THR A 327 10.96 -6.82 17.80
N GLU A 328 10.60 -5.76 18.52
CA GLU A 328 11.41 -4.58 18.73
C GLU A 328 11.84 -4.55 20.20
N TYR A 329 13.08 -4.13 20.45
CA TYR A 329 13.60 -3.96 21.80
C TYR A 329 13.85 -2.47 22.03
N ALA A 330 13.08 -1.89 22.95
CA ALA A 330 13.06 -0.45 23.25
C ALA A 330 13.11 -0.26 24.77
N PRO A 331 14.30 -0.47 25.39
CA PRO A 331 14.45 -0.48 26.84
C PRO A 331 14.05 0.85 27.46
N GLU A 332 13.21 0.82 28.50
CA GLU A 332 12.80 2.01 29.25
C GLU A 332 13.64 2.16 30.53
N GLY A 333 13.88 3.41 30.95
CA GLY A 333 14.72 3.71 32.13
C GLY A 333 16.22 3.69 31.88
N ARG A 334 16.66 3.75 30.62
CA ARG A 334 18.06 3.87 30.21
C ARG A 334 18.26 5.18 29.44
N GLU A 335 19.16 6.06 29.90
CA GLU A 335 19.45 7.34 29.24
C GLU A 335 20.25 7.09 27.95
N ALA A 336 19.60 7.23 26.80
CA ALA A 336 20.28 7.24 25.51
C ALA A 336 21.31 8.39 25.49
N ARG A 337 22.59 8.07 25.29
CA ARG A 337 23.62 9.10 25.08
C ARG A 337 23.43 9.70 23.69
N GLU A 338 23.08 10.98 23.62
CA GLU A 338 23.07 11.72 22.35
C GLU A 338 24.50 11.87 21.80
N GLY A 339 24.68 11.47 20.54
CA GLY A 339 25.93 11.63 19.79
C GLY A 339 26.62 10.33 19.40
N THR A 340 27.19 10.30 18.19
CA THR A 340 28.07 9.22 17.74
C THR A 340 29.38 9.27 18.53
N PRO A 341 29.82 8.17 19.18
CA PRO A 341 31.09 8.16 19.90
C PRO A 341 32.25 8.46 18.93
N VAL A 342 33.09 9.44 19.28
CA VAL A 342 34.28 9.82 18.50
C VAL A 342 35.44 8.93 18.90
N VAL A 343 35.71 7.91 18.09
CA VAL A 343 36.82 6.96 18.33
C VAL A 343 38.16 7.57 17.91
N ARG A 344 39.11 7.67 18.85
CA ARG A 344 40.50 8.10 18.60
C ARG A 344 41.43 6.89 18.56
N ARG A 345 42.53 7.01 17.82
CA ARG A 345 43.47 5.90 17.59
C ARG A 345 44.19 5.45 18.88
N GLU A 346 44.30 6.34 19.86
CA GLU A 346 45.00 6.10 21.12
C GLU A 346 44.08 5.54 22.23
N GLN A 347 42.75 5.44 22.00
CA GLN A 347 41.82 4.91 23.00
C GLN A 347 42.01 3.40 23.20
N ASN A 348 41.75 2.94 24.42
CA ASN A 348 41.74 1.53 24.73
C ASN A 348 40.60 0.84 23.96
N PRO A 349 40.86 -0.21 23.17
CA PRO A 349 39.82 -0.89 22.41
C PRO A 349 38.68 -1.45 23.27
N LEU A 350 38.92 -1.82 24.53
CA LEU A 350 37.86 -2.24 25.44
C LEU A 350 36.94 -1.08 25.83
N GLU A 351 37.49 0.10 26.06
CA GLU A 351 36.70 1.31 26.32
C GLU A 351 35.86 1.69 25.09
N VAL A 352 36.41 1.53 23.88
CA VAL A 352 35.67 1.76 22.62
C VAL A 352 34.53 0.75 22.46
N MET A 353 34.74 -0.52 22.81
CA MET A 353 33.69 -1.54 22.77
C MET A 353 32.61 -1.27 23.81
N ASP A 354 32.98 -0.79 25.00
CA ASP A 354 32.03 -0.36 26.04
C ASP A 354 31.23 0.88 25.61
N GLU A 355 31.89 1.87 24.99
CA GLU A 355 31.24 3.06 24.42
C GLU A 355 30.28 2.68 23.29
N PHE A 356 30.67 1.76 22.40
CA PHE A 356 29.81 1.24 21.35
C PHE A 356 28.58 0.55 21.95
N LEU A 357 28.79 -0.37 22.91
CA LEU A 357 27.70 -1.07 23.57
C LEU A 357 26.77 -0.08 24.27
N ALA A 358 27.33 0.95 24.91
CA ALA A 358 26.53 2.01 25.52
C ALA A 358 25.73 2.83 24.52
N HIS A 359 26.29 3.09 23.35
CA HIS A 359 25.60 3.78 22.27
C HIS A 359 24.45 2.93 21.68
N VAL A 360 24.68 1.65 21.38
CA VAL A 360 23.63 0.79 20.78
C VAL A 360 22.59 0.29 21.78
N THR A 361 22.90 0.20 23.07
CA THR A 361 21.95 -0.27 24.11
C THR A 361 21.35 0.86 24.93
N GLY A 362 21.85 2.09 24.80
CA GLY A 362 21.42 3.25 25.57
C GLY A 362 21.83 3.21 27.05
N ALA A 363 22.75 2.33 27.48
CA ALA A 363 23.26 2.31 28.85
C ALA A 363 24.69 1.76 28.94
N ALA A 364 25.44 2.14 29.98
CA ALA A 364 26.75 1.55 30.23
C ALA A 364 26.69 0.00 30.28
N PRO A 365 27.69 -0.71 29.75
CA PRO A 365 27.77 -2.16 29.84
C PRO A 365 27.59 -2.63 31.28
N THR A 366 26.83 -3.70 31.47
CA THR A 366 26.87 -4.45 32.72
C THR A 366 28.25 -5.13 32.88
N ALA A 367 28.63 -5.45 34.11
CA ALA A 367 29.89 -6.17 34.37
C ALA A 367 29.99 -7.48 33.57
N ALA A 368 28.86 -8.19 33.41
CA ALA A 368 28.81 -9.44 32.63
C ALA A 368 29.04 -9.20 31.13
N GLU A 369 28.50 -8.12 30.57
CA GLU A 369 28.72 -7.75 29.16
C GLU A 369 30.18 -7.33 28.94
N HIS A 370 30.73 -6.52 29.84
CA HIS A 370 32.15 -6.12 29.80
C HIS A 370 33.08 -7.34 29.85
N ASP A 371 32.83 -8.30 30.75
CA ASP A 371 33.63 -9.52 30.87
C ASP A 371 33.59 -10.39 29.61
N VAL A 372 32.49 -10.38 28.84
CA VAL A 372 32.43 -11.09 27.56
C VAL A 372 33.32 -10.39 26.51
N LEU A 373 33.25 -9.07 26.44
CA LEU A 373 34.05 -8.26 25.51
C LEU A 373 35.55 -8.37 25.84
N ASP A 374 35.93 -8.27 27.12
CA ASP A 374 37.30 -8.44 27.56
C ASP A 374 37.86 -9.82 27.23
N ARG A 375 37.12 -10.89 27.52
CA ARG A 375 37.55 -12.26 27.19
C ARG A 375 37.74 -12.46 25.70
N ALA A 376 36.81 -11.97 24.87
CA ALA A 376 36.90 -12.09 23.41
C ALA A 376 38.11 -11.31 22.86
N TYR A 377 38.30 -10.07 23.31
CA TYR A 377 39.41 -9.23 22.89
C TYR A 377 40.77 -9.81 23.33
N SER A 378 40.87 -10.23 24.59
CA SER A 378 42.06 -10.87 25.15
C SER A 378 42.42 -12.18 24.44
N ALA A 379 41.43 -12.96 24.00
CA ALA A 379 41.66 -14.17 23.21
C ALA A 379 42.30 -13.86 21.85
N VAL A 380 41.73 -12.90 21.10
CA VAL A 380 42.26 -12.47 19.80
C VAL A 380 43.68 -11.88 19.92
N ARG A 381 43.95 -11.11 20.99
CA ARG A 381 45.30 -10.59 21.26
C ARG A 381 46.32 -11.69 21.49
N ARG A 382 45.98 -12.69 22.30
CA ARG A 382 46.87 -13.84 22.56
C ARG A 382 47.17 -14.63 21.30
N GLU A 383 46.19 -14.83 20.42
CA GLU A 383 46.41 -15.50 19.13
C GLU A 383 47.34 -14.70 18.22
N ARG A 384 47.19 -13.37 18.16
CA ARG A 384 48.06 -12.49 17.37
C ARG A 384 49.48 -12.38 17.91
N GLU A 385 49.67 -12.49 19.22
CA GLU A 385 51.00 -12.48 19.86
C GLU A 385 51.71 -13.85 19.73
N ALA A 386 50.95 -14.92 19.48
CA ALA A 386 51.47 -16.27 19.22
C ALA A 386 51.70 -16.58 17.73
N SER A 387 51.29 -15.68 16.83
CA SER A 387 51.48 -15.74 15.37
C SER A 387 52.62 -14.84 14.93
#